data_AF-A0A378QRR5-F1
#
_entry.id   AF-A0A378QRR5-F1
#
_cell.length_a   1.000
_cell.length_b   1.000
_cell.length_c   1.000
_cell.angle_alpha   90.00
_cell.angle_beta   90.00
_cell.angle_gamma   90.00
#
_symmetry.space_group_name_H-M   'P 1'
#
loop_
_entity.id
_entity.type
_entity.pdbx_description
1 polymer ?
#
loop_
_entity_poly.entity_id
_entity_poly.type
_entity_poly.pdbx_seq_one_letter_code
_entity_poly.pdbx_strand_id
1 'polypeptide(L)'
;MTLASLRDTFNKRIRYKSPDDETAGITLPHELIGWLEKIGFKHIETYELDTLANYIQLNAHFTKPNHYIISLINTELLQQGNSAFGVIPEHWVVWTSLLRSGKNAVDLNTKLTDIVHLMVFSWGENNWSIQPNLPLNKFMFYHKTAFVVKRV
;
A
#
# COMPACT_ATOMS: atom_id res chain seq x y z
N MET A 1 -13.95 -5.34 5.13
CA MET A 1 -13.35 -6.44 4.34
C MET A 1 -11.85 -6.22 4.36
N THR A 2 -11.05 -7.23 4.69
CA THR A 2 -9.59 -7.11 4.76
C THR A 2 -8.92 -7.86 3.61
N LEU A 3 -7.67 -7.52 3.30
CA LEU A 3 -6.89 -8.27 2.31
C LEU A 3 -6.70 -9.74 2.74
N ALA A 4 -6.60 -10.03 4.05
CA ALA A 4 -6.57 -11.42 4.53
C ALA A 4 -7.85 -12.19 4.20
N SER A 5 -9.03 -11.61 4.44
CA SER A 5 -10.29 -12.27 4.08
C SER A 5 -10.39 -12.55 2.58
N LEU A 6 -9.85 -11.66 1.74
CA LEU A 6 -9.77 -11.85 0.30
C LEU A 6 -8.86 -13.02 -0.08
N ARG A 7 -7.65 -13.08 0.48
CA ARG A 7 -6.74 -14.21 0.25
C ARG A 7 -7.33 -15.53 0.70
N ASP A 8 -7.91 -15.61 1.91
CA ASP A 8 -8.47 -16.87 2.41
C ASP A 8 -9.59 -17.40 1.52
N THR A 9 -10.34 -16.50 0.88
CA THR A 9 -11.41 -16.85 -0.05
C THR A 9 -10.87 -17.43 -1.37
N PHE A 10 -9.74 -16.91 -1.87
CA PHE A 10 -9.28 -17.22 -3.23
C PHE A 10 -7.96 -17.98 -3.33
N ASN A 11 -7.17 -18.03 -2.26
CA ASN A 11 -5.93 -18.79 -2.17
C ASN A 11 -6.12 -20.06 -1.33
N LYS A 12 -6.37 -21.19 -2.01
CA LYS A 12 -6.56 -22.50 -1.35
C LYS A 12 -5.26 -23.13 -0.85
N ARG A 13 -4.08 -22.58 -1.20
CA ARG A 13 -2.76 -23.14 -0.86
C ARG A 13 -2.14 -22.51 0.41
N ILE A 14 -2.44 -21.25 0.70
CA ILE A 14 -1.95 -20.54 1.89
C ILE A 14 -3.16 -19.92 2.60
N ARG A 15 -3.60 -20.54 3.70
CA ARG A 15 -4.66 -20.02 4.57
C ARG A 15 -4.03 -19.17 5.67
N TYR A 16 -4.61 -18.01 5.96
CA TYR A 16 -4.27 -17.19 7.13
C TYR A 16 -4.47 -17.98 8.42
N LYS A 17 -3.42 -18.09 9.25
CA LYS A 17 -3.52 -18.73 10.57
C LYS A 17 -3.30 -17.77 11.75
N SER A 18 -2.61 -16.64 11.56
CA SER A 18 -2.32 -15.63 12.59
C SER A 18 -2.00 -14.25 11.97
N PRO A 19 -2.13 -13.12 12.70
CA PRO A 19 -1.54 -11.84 12.33
C PRO A 19 -0.03 -11.92 12.02
N ASP A 20 0.69 -12.82 12.70
CA ASP A 20 2.14 -13.05 12.53
C ASP A 20 2.49 -13.93 11.31
N ASP A 21 1.51 -14.34 10.51
CA ASP A 21 1.68 -15.18 9.31
C ASP A 21 2.14 -14.29 8.12
N GLU A 22 3.17 -13.47 8.38
CA GLU A 22 3.75 -12.39 7.55
C GLU A 22 4.50 -12.87 6.30
N THR A 23 4.19 -14.07 5.78
CA THR A 23 4.61 -14.47 4.43
C THR A 23 3.69 -13.88 3.35
N ALA A 24 3.23 -12.64 3.56
CA ALA A 24 2.26 -11.92 2.72
C ALA A 24 2.84 -11.36 1.40
N GLY A 25 4.15 -11.54 1.17
CA GLY A 25 4.86 -11.06 -0.02
C GLY A 25 4.73 -11.93 -1.27
N ILE A 26 4.01 -13.05 -1.19
CA ILE A 26 3.91 -14.05 -2.26
C ILE A 26 2.55 -13.95 -2.98
N THR A 27 1.93 -12.77 -3.04
CA THR A 27 0.76 -12.54 -3.91
C THR A 27 1.18 -11.60 -5.02
N LEU A 28 1.17 -12.08 -6.27
CA LEU A 28 1.51 -11.24 -7.42
C LEU A 28 0.43 -10.18 -7.63
N PRO A 29 0.77 -8.97 -8.11
CA PRO A 29 -0.20 -7.89 -8.31
C PRO A 29 -1.44 -8.33 -9.11
N HIS A 30 -1.23 -9.12 -10.17
CA HIS A 30 -2.32 -9.62 -11.02
C HIS A 30 -3.28 -10.56 -10.27
N GLU A 31 -2.80 -11.34 -9.29
CA GLU A 31 -3.65 -12.24 -8.51
C GLU A 31 -4.54 -11.44 -7.57
N LEU A 32 -3.96 -10.46 -6.89
CA LEU A 32 -4.69 -9.59 -5.96
C LEU A 32 -5.75 -8.77 -6.69
N ILE A 33 -5.41 -8.22 -7.86
CA ILE A 33 -6.38 -7.57 -8.76
C ILE A 33 -7.51 -8.53 -9.13
N GLY A 34 -7.20 -9.75 -9.57
CA GLY A 34 -8.23 -10.73 -9.95
C GLY A 34 -9.14 -11.15 -8.79
N TRP A 35 -8.67 -11.13 -7.54
CA TRP A 35 -9.51 -11.35 -6.36
C TRP A 35 -10.45 -10.18 -6.11
N LEU A 36 -9.95 -8.95 -6.24
CA LEU A 36 -10.75 -7.73 -6.10
C LEU A 36 -11.83 -7.65 -7.18
N GLU A 37 -11.52 -8.06 -8.41
CA GLU A 37 -12.51 -8.08 -9.49
C GLU A 37 -13.69 -9.02 -9.21
N LYS A 38 -13.42 -10.19 -8.62
CA LYS A 38 -14.47 -11.16 -8.25
C LYS A 38 -15.45 -10.66 -7.18
N ILE A 39 -15.07 -9.62 -6.44
CA ILE A 39 -15.91 -9.03 -5.38
C ILE A 39 -16.45 -7.64 -5.74
N GLY A 40 -16.44 -7.29 -7.04
CA GLY A 40 -17.06 -6.06 -7.53
C GLY A 40 -16.14 -4.84 -7.55
N PHE A 41 -14.83 -5.03 -7.67
CA PHE A 41 -13.92 -3.94 -8.02
C PHE A 41 -13.53 -4.00 -9.49
N LYS A 42 -13.09 -2.88 -10.03
CA LYS A 42 -12.51 -2.77 -11.36
C LYS A 42 -11.10 -2.20 -11.22
N HIS A 43 -10.12 -2.84 -11.85
CA HIS A 43 -8.79 -2.28 -11.99
C HIS A 43 -8.83 -1.00 -12.84
N ILE A 44 -8.15 0.03 -12.38
CA ILE A 44 -8.05 1.33 -13.07
C ILE A 44 -6.66 1.51 -13.66
N GLU A 45 -5.63 1.37 -12.83
CA GLU A 45 -4.25 1.68 -13.24
C GLU A 45 -3.25 1.02 -12.28
N THR A 46 -2.02 0.81 -12.76
CA THR A 46 -0.89 0.32 -11.97
C THR A 46 0.29 1.27 -12.16
N TYR A 47 0.99 1.56 -11.08
CA TYR A 47 2.14 2.47 -11.03
C TYR A 47 3.34 1.76 -10.40
N GLU A 48 4.48 1.80 -11.08
CA GLU A 48 5.77 1.59 -10.43
C GLU A 48 6.16 2.88 -9.69
N LEU A 49 6.60 2.78 -8.44
CA LEU A 49 6.69 3.93 -7.53
C LEU A 49 8.10 4.47 -7.41
N ASP A 50 8.68 4.77 -8.57
CA ASP A 50 10.03 5.29 -8.76
C ASP A 50 10.10 6.83 -8.77
N THR A 51 8.98 7.52 -8.99
CA THR A 51 8.94 8.99 -9.09
C THR A 51 7.87 9.63 -8.21
N LEU A 52 8.14 10.85 -7.75
CA LEU A 52 7.18 11.68 -7.01
C LEU A 52 5.88 11.93 -7.80
N ALA A 53 5.97 12.04 -9.13
CA ALA A 53 4.81 12.21 -9.99
C ALA A 53 3.80 11.07 -9.84
N ASN A 54 4.25 9.82 -9.69
CA ASN A 54 3.36 8.68 -9.51
C ASN A 54 2.60 8.77 -8.18
N TYR A 55 3.24 9.24 -7.11
CA TYR A 55 2.57 9.49 -5.83
C TYR A 55 1.55 10.61 -5.88
N ILE A 56 1.81 11.66 -6.68
CA ILE A 56 0.84 12.74 -6.91
C ILE A 56 -0.39 12.17 -7.64
N GLN A 57 -0.20 11.31 -8.64
CA GLN A 57 -1.32 10.64 -9.33
C GLN A 57 -2.10 9.71 -8.40
N LEU A 58 -1.41 8.95 -7.54
CA LEU A 58 -2.05 8.15 -6.50
C LEU A 58 -2.90 9.04 -5.57
N ASN A 59 -2.37 10.14 -5.05
CA ASN A 59 -3.14 11.10 -4.27
C ASN A 59 -4.36 11.65 -5.04
N ALA A 60 -4.23 11.94 -6.33
CA ALA A 60 -5.35 12.37 -7.17
C ALA A 60 -6.42 11.28 -7.31
N HIS A 61 -6.05 10.00 -7.39
CA HIS A 61 -7.02 8.89 -7.35
C HIS A 61 -7.65 8.71 -5.98
N PHE A 62 -6.89 8.87 -4.88
CA PHE A 62 -7.42 8.76 -3.51
C PHE A 62 -8.60 9.69 -3.24
N THR A 63 -8.58 10.89 -3.84
CA THR A 63 -9.65 11.88 -3.67
C THR A 63 -10.92 11.57 -4.46
N LYS A 64 -10.88 10.61 -5.40
CA LYS A 64 -12.04 10.23 -6.20
C LYS A 64 -12.93 9.26 -5.41
N PRO A 65 -14.26 9.39 -5.50
CA PRO A 65 -15.18 8.49 -4.82
C PRO A 65 -14.97 7.04 -5.29
N ASN A 66 -15.07 6.11 -4.35
CA ASN A 66 -14.96 4.66 -4.56
C ASN A 66 -13.62 4.19 -5.16
N HIS A 67 -12.58 5.02 -5.16
CA HIS A 67 -11.22 4.61 -5.55
C HIS A 67 -10.43 4.19 -4.32
N TYR A 68 -9.61 3.16 -4.48
CA TYR A 68 -8.77 2.60 -3.44
C TYR A 68 -7.38 2.37 -4.02
N ILE A 69 -6.37 2.66 -3.22
CA ILE A 69 -4.96 2.49 -3.59
C ILE A 69 -4.41 1.36 -2.75
N ILE A 70 -3.82 0.39 -3.44
CA ILE A 70 -3.23 -0.79 -2.82
C ILE A 70 -1.77 -0.82 -3.26
N SER A 71 -0.85 -0.79 -2.30
CA SER A 71 0.60 -0.68 -2.57
C SER A 71 1.39 -1.80 -1.95
N LEU A 72 2.42 -2.24 -2.66
CA LEU A 72 3.42 -3.19 -2.18
C LEU A 72 4.56 -2.42 -1.52
N ILE A 73 4.77 -2.71 -0.25
CA ILE A 73 5.73 -2.02 0.61
C ILE A 73 6.67 -3.03 1.25
N ASN A 74 7.81 -2.54 1.69
CA ASN A 74 8.58 -3.23 2.70
C ASN A 74 7.99 -2.95 4.09
N THR A 75 7.88 -3.96 4.97
CA THR A 75 7.23 -3.78 6.28
C THR A 75 7.99 -2.82 7.19
N GLU A 76 9.31 -2.62 7.00
CA GLU A 76 10.08 -1.57 7.70
C GLU A 76 9.47 -0.18 7.50
N LEU A 77 8.70 0.05 6.43
CA LEU A 77 8.00 1.32 6.25
C LEU A 77 7.05 1.65 7.41
N LEU A 78 6.52 0.63 8.08
CA LEU A 78 5.53 0.78 9.13
C LEU A 78 6.16 0.92 10.52
N GLN A 79 5.52 1.66 11.41
CA GLN A 79 6.04 1.91 12.78
C GLN A 79 6.30 0.65 13.59
N GLN A 80 5.46 -0.36 13.41
CA GLN A 80 5.55 -1.63 14.13
C GLN A 80 6.01 -2.78 13.21
N GLY A 81 6.45 -2.45 12.00
CA GLY A 81 6.92 -3.46 11.05
C GLY A 81 8.32 -3.95 11.41
N ASN A 82 8.58 -5.21 11.09
CA ASN A 82 9.88 -5.85 11.24
C ASN A 82 10.12 -6.71 10.00
N SER A 83 10.97 -6.27 9.08
CA SER A 83 11.23 -7.06 7.87
C SER A 83 12.26 -8.13 8.15
N ALA A 84 11.85 -9.39 8.01
CA ALA A 84 12.78 -10.52 7.98
C ALA A 84 13.63 -10.57 6.69
N PHE A 85 13.32 -9.73 5.69
CA PHE A 85 13.88 -9.78 4.33
C PHE A 85 14.65 -8.49 3.94
N GLY A 86 14.99 -7.64 4.91
CA GLY A 86 15.75 -6.41 4.67
C GLY A 86 14.90 -5.34 3.98
N VAL A 87 15.24 -4.95 2.76
CA VAL A 87 14.59 -3.84 2.01
C VAL A 87 13.67 -4.33 0.90
N ILE A 88 13.48 -5.64 0.78
CA ILE A 88 12.67 -6.26 -0.29
C ILE A 88 11.19 -6.05 0.04
N PRO A 89 10.39 -5.42 -0.84
CA PRO A 89 8.96 -5.22 -0.58
C PRO A 89 8.18 -6.54 -0.59
N GLU A 90 7.54 -6.83 0.53
CA GLU A 90 6.90 -8.10 0.83
C GLU A 90 5.49 -7.96 1.43
N HIS A 91 4.90 -6.76 1.44
CA HIS A 91 3.61 -6.56 2.10
C HIS A 91 2.66 -5.64 1.35
N TRP A 92 1.43 -6.10 1.12
CA TRP A 92 0.38 -5.29 0.50
C TRP A 92 -0.39 -4.50 1.56
N VAL A 93 -0.55 -3.19 1.34
CA VAL A 93 -1.35 -2.32 2.21
C VAL A 93 -2.35 -1.50 1.42
N VAL A 94 -3.44 -1.10 2.06
CA VAL A 94 -4.43 -0.18 1.48
C VAL A 94 -4.22 1.21 2.06
N TRP A 95 -4.14 2.25 1.23
CA TRP A 95 -4.03 3.61 1.75
C TRP A 95 -5.34 4.04 2.41
N THR A 96 -5.24 4.65 3.59
CA THR A 96 -6.39 5.21 4.34
C THR A 96 -6.29 6.72 4.55
N SER A 97 -5.19 7.34 4.13
CA SER A 97 -5.04 8.80 4.03
C SER A 97 -4.35 9.21 2.74
N LEU A 98 -4.35 10.51 2.46
CA LEU A 98 -3.42 11.10 1.49
C LEU A 98 -1.99 10.98 1.99
N LEU A 99 -1.05 10.80 1.06
CA LEU A 99 0.37 11.02 1.34
C LEU A 99 0.62 12.53 1.48
N ARG A 100 1.13 12.95 2.63
CA ARG A 100 1.30 14.35 2.99
C ARG A 100 2.74 14.70 3.33
N SER A 101 3.16 15.92 3.02
CA SER A 101 4.32 16.59 3.59
C SER A 101 3.83 17.70 4.51
N GLY A 102 4.04 17.55 5.82
CA GLY A 102 3.41 18.40 6.84
C GLY A 102 1.88 18.39 6.76
N LYS A 103 1.27 19.56 6.53
CA LYS A 103 -0.21 19.70 6.45
C LYS A 103 -0.76 19.52 5.03
N ASN A 104 0.10 19.50 4.01
CA ASN A 104 -0.30 19.52 2.61
C ASN A 104 -0.12 18.14 1.99
N ALA A 105 -0.93 17.82 0.97
CA ALA A 105 -0.64 16.68 0.11
C ALA A 105 0.71 16.89 -0.60
N VAL A 106 1.45 15.81 -0.85
CA VAL A 106 2.69 15.93 -1.63
C VAL A 106 2.39 16.47 -3.03
N ASP A 107 3.29 17.31 -3.52
CA ASP A 107 3.22 18.00 -4.81
C ASP A 107 4.61 18.08 -5.45
N LEU A 108 4.73 18.74 -6.61
CA LEU A 108 6.00 18.89 -7.32
C LEU A 108 7.06 19.70 -6.57
N ASN A 109 6.69 20.43 -5.53
CA ASN A 109 7.61 21.23 -4.71
C ASN A 109 8.11 20.45 -3.49
N THR A 110 7.52 19.29 -3.20
CA THR A 110 7.92 18.44 -2.07
C THR A 110 9.33 17.90 -2.30
N LYS A 111 10.23 18.16 -1.35
CA LYS A 111 11.63 17.78 -1.44
C LYS A 111 11.82 16.34 -0.97
N LEU A 112 12.84 15.68 -1.50
CA LEU A 112 13.23 14.33 -1.09
C LEU A 112 13.58 14.20 0.41
N THR A 113 13.94 15.31 1.06
CA THR A 113 14.25 15.39 2.49
C THR A 113 13.03 15.71 3.36
N ASP A 114 11.90 16.07 2.76
CA ASP A 114 10.71 16.43 3.52
C ASP A 114 10.14 15.21 4.24
N ILE A 115 9.69 15.42 5.47
CA ILE A 115 9.05 14.38 6.26
C ILE A 115 7.64 14.14 5.73
N VAL A 116 7.35 12.88 5.41
CA VAL A 116 6.06 12.48 4.88
C VAL A 116 5.27 11.64 5.86
N HIS A 117 3.95 11.68 5.68
CA HIS A 117 2.98 10.95 6.48
C HIS A 117 1.96 10.26 5.58
N LEU A 118 1.70 8.99 5.89
CA LEU A 118 0.66 8.18 5.27
C LEU A 118 0.10 7.22 6.32
N MET A 119 -1.22 7.07 6.35
CA MET A 119 -1.90 6.01 7.08
C MET A 119 -2.31 4.91 6.12
N VAL A 120 -2.12 3.67 6.55
CA VAL A 120 -2.45 2.49 5.76
C VAL A 120 -3.19 1.44 6.60
N PHE A 121 -3.92 0.58 5.91
CA PHE A 121 -4.58 -0.59 6.47
C PHE A 121 -3.83 -1.85 6.03
N SER A 122 -3.48 -2.69 7.00
CA SER A 122 -2.78 -3.97 6.81
C SER A 122 -3.77 -5.15 6.90
N TRP A 123 -3.36 -6.33 6.46
CA TRP A 123 -4.15 -7.53 6.17
C TRP A 123 -5.21 -7.97 7.21
N GLY A 124 -5.11 -7.59 8.47
CA GLY A 124 -6.15 -7.78 9.48
C GLY A 124 -6.23 -6.69 10.53
N GLU A 125 -5.34 -5.69 10.47
CA GLU A 125 -5.19 -4.69 11.50
C GLU A 125 -5.43 -3.27 11.00
N ASN A 126 -6.21 -2.53 11.79
CA ASN A 126 -6.65 -1.20 11.44
C ASN A 126 -5.56 -0.14 11.70
N ASN A 127 -5.32 0.72 10.70
CA ASN A 127 -4.60 1.98 10.78
C ASN A 127 -3.15 1.92 11.29
N TRP A 128 -2.28 1.28 10.52
CA TRP A 128 -0.85 1.38 10.71
C TRP A 128 -0.35 2.72 10.14
N SER A 129 0.40 3.47 10.95
CA SER A 129 1.12 4.64 10.47
C SER A 129 2.49 4.24 9.96
N ILE A 130 2.99 4.92 8.93
CA ILE A 130 4.40 4.79 8.53
C ILE A 130 5.33 5.34 9.63
N GLN A 131 6.61 4.95 9.60
CA GLN A 131 7.63 5.41 10.56
C GLN A 131 7.56 6.94 10.77
N PRO A 132 7.64 7.42 12.03
CA PRO A 132 7.70 8.86 12.28
C PRO A 132 9.00 9.44 11.70
N ASN A 133 8.97 10.71 11.30
CA ASN A 133 10.14 11.42 10.77
C ASN A 133 10.77 10.73 9.55
N LEU A 134 9.95 10.08 8.71
CA LEU A 134 10.43 9.42 7.50
C LEU A 134 10.58 10.41 6.34
N PRO A 135 11.79 10.62 5.81
CA PRO A 135 11.98 11.49 4.64
C PRO A 135 11.44 10.83 3.37
N LEU A 136 10.96 11.64 2.42
CA LEU A 136 10.35 11.18 1.17
C LEU A 136 11.24 10.19 0.39
N ASN A 137 12.55 10.41 0.28
CA ASN A 137 13.44 9.47 -0.42
C ASN A 137 13.46 8.07 0.22
N LYS A 138 13.44 8.00 1.55
CA LYS A 138 13.42 6.73 2.29
C LYS A 138 12.04 6.08 2.21
N PHE A 139 10.97 6.88 2.24
CA PHE A 139 9.61 6.41 1.95
C PHE A 139 9.52 5.76 0.56
N MET A 140 10.03 6.43 -0.48
CA MET A 140 10.04 5.92 -1.85
C MET A 140 10.86 4.64 -1.97
N PHE A 141 12.00 4.56 -1.28
CA PHE A 141 12.87 3.39 -1.29
C PHE A 141 12.19 2.11 -0.78
N TYR A 142 11.27 2.21 0.19
CA TYR A 142 10.51 1.07 0.72
C TYR A 142 9.24 0.76 -0.07
N HIS A 143 8.93 1.51 -1.12
CA HIS A 143 7.73 1.34 -1.92
C HIS A 143 8.10 0.78 -3.29
N LYS A 144 7.36 -0.22 -3.78
CA LYS A 144 7.64 -0.81 -5.09
C LYS A 144 6.64 -0.37 -6.15
N THR A 145 5.40 -0.79 -5.94
CA THR A 145 4.33 -0.69 -6.92
C THR A 145 3.02 -0.41 -6.19
N ALA A 146 2.08 0.22 -6.87
CA ALA A 146 0.71 0.32 -6.40
C ALA A 146 -0.25 0.18 -7.56
N PHE A 147 -1.46 -0.24 -7.26
CA PHE A 147 -2.54 -0.22 -8.23
C PHE A 147 -3.79 0.42 -7.62
N VAL A 148 -4.55 1.03 -8.52
CA VAL A 148 -5.81 1.71 -8.21
C VAL A 148 -6.93 0.80 -8.63
N VAL A 149 -7.87 0.57 -7.72
CA VAL A 149 -9.12 -0.13 -8.00
C VAL A 149 -10.30 0.76 -7.67
N LYS A 150 -11.39 0.60 -8.42
CA LYS A 150 -12.65 1.29 -8.19
C LYS A 150 -13.73 0.28 -7.82
N ARG A 151 -14.47 0.51 -6.74
CA ARG A 151 -15.64 -0.30 -6.40
C ARG A 151 -16.80 0.03 -7.36
N VAL A 152 -17.42 -1.00 -7.94
CA VAL A 152 -18.48 -0.92 -8.94
C VAL A 152 -19.82 -1.37 -8.34
#